data_AF-A0A9W8EJG3-F1
#
_entry.id   AF-A0A9W8EJG3-F1
#
_cell.length_a   1.000
_cell.length_b   1.000
_cell.length_c   1.000
_cell.angle_alpha   90.00
_cell.angle_beta   90.00
_cell.angle_gamma   90.00
#
_symmetry.space_group_name_H-M   'P 1'
#
loop_
_entity.id
_entity.type
_entity.pdbx_description
1 polymer ?
#
loop_
_entity_poly.entity_id
_entity_poly.type
_entity_poly.pdbx_seq_one_letter_code
_entity_poly.pdbx_strand_id
1 'polypeptide(L)'
;MKDTGVAPQLSTSGGANIHRFKSFRQRIEEIEVNVARRIVRDLDEPDEHGSYFAEAVSKWNELNCTKDYTEFLHRVRAYHQSLAQVLYHKDEIVSILEGYLSLDHELALVPMLELTTTLARDLQDEVLPYYERFVCKIMPLIKSSSPEIVEAASNALAYLFKYLAKSLVVDLRPTFNLISPLLGAERQQAGVRRFAAESLSFLIRKLRGDALQKFVEHVIHSLLECPSDQLPGFRSGIALLFFECIRSVKTQLHSRASGMLVALLHELYKEEYSTGRLESNDVYVLVASVLKLCLHHADRGASEQLWSVLLNQYDAQTRAIIEDEAPRAQPYAALQGLLALTTIMRKGACVSDYKPLFQRCRKSFEVVQALRAGDRKHDLLAEDGIADVLVHERIKWLSALLVQCDLSELMTVGKTLLDTVFASESTGVALSMALTLARLEWPQWSQIVLPYVVRLTAAKWADERVSLLLFWAELFRQDMFKTQGVAVSSVVTERGQVLFPNASAKEAMPKQSSAKKPADVNGHADANVSVARALVEWLSDPADWQEAVSQGLAIPSSERVEFGG
;
A
#
# COMPACT_ATOMS: atom_id res chain seq x y z
N MET A 1 -46.14 5.01 15.27
CA MET A 1 -45.95 4.26 14.01
C MET A 1 -45.45 5.21 12.92
N LYS A 2 -44.14 5.23 12.70
CA LYS A 2 -43.53 5.65 11.43
C LYS A 2 -42.51 4.55 11.15
N ASP A 3 -42.94 3.55 10.38
CA ASP A 3 -42.02 2.64 9.71
C ASP A 3 -41.20 3.47 8.73
N THR A 4 -40.05 3.95 9.18
CA THR A 4 -38.98 4.42 8.29
C THR A 4 -38.01 3.27 8.01
N GLY A 5 -38.54 2.05 7.87
CA GLY A 5 -37.84 0.96 7.20
C GLY A 5 -37.97 1.18 5.70
N VAL A 6 -37.18 2.10 5.14
CA VAL A 6 -36.98 2.13 3.69
C VAL A 6 -36.42 0.76 3.33
N ALA A 7 -37.20 -0.07 2.64
CA ALA A 7 -36.72 -1.37 2.18
C ALA A 7 -35.38 -1.15 1.46
N PRO A 8 -34.30 -1.86 1.84
CA PRO A 8 -32.94 -1.62 1.30
C PRO A 8 -32.85 -1.81 -0.24
N GLN A 9 -33.92 -2.30 -0.86
CA GLN A 9 -34.09 -2.49 -2.29
C GLN A 9 -34.59 -1.25 -3.05
N LEU A 10 -34.95 -0.16 -2.35
CA LEU A 10 -35.46 1.07 -2.98
C LEU A 10 -34.32 1.93 -3.55
N SER A 11 -34.57 2.63 -4.66
CA SER A 11 -33.56 3.46 -5.33
C SER A 11 -33.17 4.69 -4.48
N THR A 12 -31.86 4.92 -4.31
CA THR A 12 -31.31 6.06 -3.56
C THR A 12 -31.04 7.30 -4.43
N SER A 13 -31.05 7.14 -5.75
CA SER A 13 -31.00 8.25 -6.70
C SER A 13 -32.42 8.78 -6.94
N GLY A 14 -32.73 10.00 -6.49
CA GLY A 14 -34.06 10.61 -6.49
C GLY A 14 -34.72 10.81 -7.86
N GLY A 15 -35.04 9.71 -8.55
CA GLY A 15 -35.83 9.68 -9.78
C GLY A 15 -37.18 8.96 -9.57
N ALA A 16 -38.08 9.10 -10.55
CA ALA A 16 -39.43 8.55 -10.48
C ALA A 16 -39.50 7.00 -10.44
N ASN A 17 -38.42 6.31 -10.85
CA ASN A 17 -38.35 4.84 -10.80
C ASN A 17 -37.85 4.36 -9.43
N ILE A 18 -38.80 3.84 -8.66
CA ILE A 18 -38.59 3.29 -7.31
C ILE A 18 -37.87 1.94 -7.35
N HIS A 19 -38.11 1.13 -8.39
CA HIS A 19 -37.47 -0.18 -8.60
C HIS A 19 -36.43 -0.10 -9.71
N ARG A 20 -35.18 -0.46 -9.40
CA ARG A 20 -34.08 -0.49 -10.37
C ARG A 20 -33.32 -1.81 -10.23
N PHE A 21 -33.01 -2.42 -11.38
CA PHE A 21 -32.15 -3.59 -11.41
C PHE A 21 -30.77 -3.24 -10.82
N LYS A 22 -30.34 -4.00 -9.82
CA LYS A 22 -28.97 -4.01 -9.31
C LYS A 22 -28.33 -5.33 -9.70
N SER A 23 -27.13 -5.28 -10.27
CA SER A 23 -26.38 -6.50 -10.56
C SER A 23 -26.00 -7.21 -9.26
N PHE A 24 -25.72 -8.53 -9.34
CA PHE A 24 -25.20 -9.30 -8.20
C PHE A 24 -24.02 -8.58 -7.54
N ARG A 25 -23.06 -8.12 -8.34
CA ARG A 25 -21.88 -7.38 -7.87
C ARG A 25 -22.25 -6.11 -7.11
N GLN A 26 -23.20 -5.32 -7.60
CA GLN A 26 -23.66 -4.11 -6.91
C GLN A 26 -24.30 -4.43 -5.56
N ARG A 27 -25.14 -5.47 -5.49
CA ARG A 27 -25.73 -5.92 -4.20
C ARG A 27 -24.64 -6.38 -3.23
N ILE A 28 -23.64 -7.13 -3.71
CA ILE A 28 -22.51 -7.57 -2.89
C ILE A 28 -21.65 -6.41 -2.39
N GLU A 29 -21.48 -5.34 -3.17
CA GLU A 29 -20.75 -4.14 -2.76
C GLU A 29 -21.51 -3.33 -1.69
N GLU A 30 -22.84 -3.37 -1.69
CA GLU A 30 -23.70 -2.65 -0.73
C GLU A 30 -23.83 -3.36 0.64
N ILE A 31 -23.58 -4.67 0.72
CA ILE A 31 -23.66 -5.41 1.98
C ILE A 31 -22.57 -4.92 2.94
N GLU A 32 -22.95 -4.53 4.16
CA GLU A 32 -22.02 -4.23 5.26
C GLU A 32 -22.22 -5.24 6.40
N VAL A 33 -21.17 -6.00 6.72
CA VAL A 33 -21.21 -7.12 7.68
C VAL A 33 -20.77 -6.68 9.09
N ASN A 34 -20.42 -5.41 9.28
CA ASN A 34 -19.85 -4.92 10.54
C ASN A 34 -20.88 -4.86 11.69
N VAL A 35 -21.04 -5.96 12.41
CA VAL A 35 -22.00 -6.11 13.51
C VAL A 35 -21.71 -5.16 14.67
N ALA A 36 -20.45 -4.78 14.90
CA ALA A 36 -20.10 -3.81 15.95
C ALA A 36 -20.69 -2.40 15.69
N ARG A 37 -21.07 -2.09 14.44
CA ARG A 37 -21.68 -0.81 14.06
C ARG A 37 -23.21 -0.86 14.02
N ARG A 38 -23.81 -2.06 14.02
CA ARG A 38 -25.26 -2.21 14.01
C ARG A 38 -25.81 -1.96 15.41
N ILE A 39 -26.39 -0.76 15.61
CA ILE A 39 -27.23 -0.48 16.77
C ILE A 39 -28.57 -1.17 16.50
N VAL A 40 -28.67 -2.45 16.86
CA VAL A 40 -29.98 -3.10 16.94
C VAL A 40 -30.63 -2.52 18.20
N ARG A 41 -31.66 -1.71 18.00
CA ARG A 41 -32.60 -1.40 19.09
C ARG A 41 -33.41 -2.69 19.27
N ASP A 42 -32.91 -3.61 20.09
CA ASP A 42 -33.74 -4.70 20.61
C ASP A 42 -34.79 -3.99 21.47
N LEU A 43 -35.98 -3.76 20.90
CA LEU A 43 -37.08 -3.09 21.58
C LEU A 43 -37.77 -4.03 22.58
N ASP A 44 -37.52 -5.33 22.47
CA ASP A 44 -38.06 -6.38 23.32
C ASP A 44 -36.91 -7.33 23.69
N GLU A 45 -36.33 -7.16 24.89
CA GLU A 45 -35.59 -8.26 25.51
C GLU A 45 -36.63 -9.31 25.93
N PRO A 46 -36.39 -10.62 25.71
CA PRO A 46 -37.28 -11.66 26.17
C PRO A 46 -37.56 -11.49 27.67
N ASP A 47 -38.76 -11.88 28.10
CA ASP A 47 -39.06 -12.02 29.53
C ASP A 47 -37.97 -12.86 30.23
N GLU A 48 -37.85 -12.79 31.56
CA GLU A 48 -36.76 -13.41 32.34
C GLU A 48 -36.56 -14.93 32.10
N HIS A 49 -37.54 -15.61 31.50
CA HIS A 49 -37.53 -17.04 31.13
C HIS A 49 -37.63 -17.30 29.61
N GLY A 50 -37.69 -16.24 28.81
CA GLY A 50 -37.77 -16.25 27.36
C GLY A 50 -36.44 -16.65 26.72
N SER A 51 -36.52 -17.15 25.49
CA SER A 51 -35.37 -17.58 24.70
C SER A 51 -35.38 -16.83 23.39
N TYR A 52 -34.23 -16.23 23.02
CA TYR A 52 -34.08 -15.56 21.73
C TYR A 52 -34.27 -16.53 20.56
N PHE A 53 -33.85 -17.79 20.73
CA PHE A 53 -34.10 -18.84 19.77
C PHE A 53 -35.59 -19.12 19.60
N ALA A 54 -36.34 -19.25 20.70
CA ALA A 54 -37.78 -19.49 20.66
C ALA A 54 -38.56 -18.38 19.95
N GLU A 55 -38.23 -17.11 20.24
CA GLU A 55 -38.83 -15.94 19.58
C GLU A 55 -38.51 -15.91 18.09
N ALA A 56 -37.27 -16.21 17.71
CA ALA A 56 -36.87 -16.28 16.31
C ALA A 56 -37.59 -17.41 15.56
N VAL A 57 -37.81 -18.57 16.19
CA VAL A 57 -38.62 -19.65 15.61
C VAL A 57 -40.07 -19.19 15.40
N SER A 58 -40.65 -18.48 16.37
CA SER A 58 -42.01 -17.94 16.25
C SER A 58 -42.13 -16.93 15.10
N LYS A 59 -41.19 -15.98 15.03
CA LYS A 59 -41.08 -15.01 13.94
C LYS A 59 -41.00 -15.71 12.58
N TRP A 60 -40.11 -16.68 12.43
CA TRP A 60 -39.91 -17.35 11.14
C TRP A 60 -41.02 -18.33 10.78
N ASN A 61 -41.77 -18.84 11.76
CA ASN A 61 -43.01 -19.60 11.53
C ASN A 61 -44.09 -18.74 10.87
N GLU A 62 -44.11 -17.42 11.11
CA GLU A 62 -45.01 -16.49 10.43
C GLU A 62 -44.48 -16.05 9.06
N LEU A 63 -43.15 -15.96 8.89
CA LEU A 63 -42.52 -15.42 7.68
C LEU A 63 -42.18 -16.45 6.60
N ASN A 64 -41.93 -17.71 6.96
CA ASN A 64 -41.45 -18.74 6.02
C ASN A 64 -42.33 -20.00 6.03
N CYS A 65 -43.01 -20.26 4.92
CA CYS A 65 -43.90 -21.42 4.74
C CYS A 65 -43.32 -22.47 3.78
N THR A 66 -42.01 -22.50 3.59
CA THR A 66 -41.35 -23.46 2.68
C THR A 66 -41.41 -24.88 3.25
N LYS A 67 -41.32 -25.89 2.38
CA LYS A 67 -41.34 -27.30 2.78
C LYS A 67 -40.23 -27.62 3.78
N ASP A 68 -39.01 -27.18 3.48
CA ASP A 68 -37.84 -27.48 4.31
C ASP A 68 -37.95 -26.81 5.69
N TYR A 69 -38.43 -25.57 5.74
CA TYR A 69 -38.66 -24.88 7.01
C TYR A 69 -39.80 -25.51 7.83
N THR A 70 -40.89 -25.92 7.19
CA THR A 70 -42.00 -26.58 7.91
C THR A 70 -41.59 -27.95 8.45
N GLU A 71 -40.74 -28.69 7.74
CA GLU A 71 -40.15 -29.93 8.25
C GLU A 71 -39.19 -29.69 9.42
N PHE A 72 -38.31 -28.69 9.31
CA PHE A 72 -37.45 -28.25 10.41
C PHE A 72 -38.28 -27.89 11.65
N LEU A 73 -39.33 -27.09 11.49
CA LEU A 73 -40.19 -26.64 12.58
C LEU A 73 -40.83 -27.84 13.29
N HIS A 74 -41.31 -28.84 12.54
CA HIS A 74 -41.90 -30.05 13.11
C HIS A 74 -40.91 -30.81 14.00
N ARG A 75 -39.63 -30.88 13.60
CA ARG A 75 -38.58 -31.57 14.35
C ARG A 75 -38.15 -30.80 15.59
N VAL A 76 -38.07 -29.46 15.53
CA VAL A 76 -37.55 -28.65 16.65
C VAL A 76 -38.61 -28.33 17.70
N ARG A 77 -39.91 -28.35 17.36
CA ARG A 77 -41.05 -27.90 18.20
C ARG A 77 -41.09 -28.44 19.63
N ALA A 78 -40.54 -29.63 19.86
CA ALA A 78 -40.51 -30.28 21.17
C ALA A 78 -39.43 -29.72 22.11
N TYR A 79 -38.45 -28.98 21.59
CA TYR A 79 -37.19 -28.69 22.29
C TYR A 79 -36.94 -27.20 22.59
N HIS A 80 -37.75 -26.29 22.06
CA HIS A 80 -37.43 -24.85 22.05
C HIS A 80 -38.40 -23.94 22.84
N GLN A 81 -39.33 -24.49 23.62
CA GLN A 81 -40.44 -23.68 24.19
C GLN A 81 -39.97 -22.74 25.31
N SER A 82 -38.85 -23.03 25.96
CA SER A 82 -38.23 -22.17 26.98
C SER A 82 -36.71 -22.27 26.93
N LEU A 83 -36.01 -21.29 27.51
CA LEU A 83 -34.55 -21.30 27.58
C LEU A 83 -34.00 -22.56 28.28
N ALA A 84 -34.69 -23.06 29.31
CA ALA A 84 -34.30 -24.29 30.01
C ALA A 84 -34.37 -25.52 29.09
N GLN A 85 -35.39 -25.61 28.22
CA GLN A 85 -35.47 -26.67 27.23
C GLN A 85 -34.36 -26.56 26.18
N VAL A 86 -34.08 -25.34 25.70
CA VAL A 86 -33.00 -25.10 24.74
C VAL A 86 -31.65 -25.53 25.31
N LEU A 87 -31.37 -25.20 26.58
CA LEU A 87 -30.14 -25.62 27.26
C LEU A 87 -30.05 -27.14 27.46
N TYR A 88 -31.16 -27.79 27.79
CA TYR A 88 -31.20 -29.23 28.03
C TYR A 88 -31.10 -30.05 26.73
N HIS A 89 -31.73 -29.60 25.64
CA HIS A 89 -31.78 -30.27 24.33
C HIS A 89 -30.84 -29.65 23.29
N LYS A 90 -29.77 -28.98 23.73
CA LYS A 90 -28.86 -28.24 22.84
C LYS A 90 -28.26 -29.14 21.75
N ASP A 91 -27.89 -30.37 22.09
CA ASP A 91 -27.32 -31.34 21.15
C ASP A 91 -28.29 -31.68 20.01
N GLU A 92 -29.55 -31.96 20.35
CA GLU A 92 -30.59 -32.28 19.37
C GLU A 92 -30.91 -31.07 18.47
N ILE A 93 -31.07 -29.89 19.07
CA ILE A 93 -31.36 -28.65 18.33
C ILE A 93 -30.23 -28.34 17.34
N VAL A 94 -28.97 -28.44 17.78
CA VAL A 94 -27.80 -28.23 16.93
C VAL A 94 -27.77 -29.24 15.78
N SER A 95 -27.97 -30.52 16.07
CA SER A 95 -27.95 -31.57 15.05
C SER A 95 -29.04 -31.37 13.99
N ILE A 96 -30.22 -30.90 14.40
CA ILE A 96 -31.31 -30.60 13.46
C ILE A 96 -30.92 -29.40 12.59
N LEU A 97 -30.47 -28.29 13.19
CA LEU A 97 -30.07 -27.07 12.47
C LEU A 97 -28.98 -27.33 11.44
N GLU A 98 -27.95 -28.09 11.81
CA GLU A 98 -26.84 -28.43 10.90
C GLU A 98 -27.28 -29.22 9.67
N GLY A 99 -28.34 -30.02 9.79
CA GLY A 99 -28.93 -30.75 8.68
C GLY A 99 -29.51 -29.82 7.61
N TYR A 100 -30.00 -28.65 8.00
CA TYR A 100 -30.63 -27.69 7.09
C TYR A 100 -29.67 -26.57 6.62
N LEU A 101 -28.47 -26.44 7.20
CA LEU A 101 -27.42 -25.52 6.75
C LEU A 101 -26.67 -26.08 5.52
N SER A 102 -27.40 -26.30 4.42
CA SER A 102 -26.88 -26.74 3.13
C SER A 102 -27.51 -25.92 1.99
N LEU A 103 -26.79 -25.79 0.87
CA LEU A 103 -27.34 -25.19 -0.36
C LEU A 103 -28.50 -26.01 -0.94
N ASP A 104 -28.70 -27.25 -0.51
CA ASP A 104 -29.88 -28.04 -0.89
C ASP A 104 -31.20 -27.42 -0.38
N HIS A 105 -31.11 -26.52 0.62
CA HIS A 105 -32.25 -25.92 1.31
C HIS A 105 -32.32 -24.39 1.12
N GLU A 106 -32.02 -23.89 -0.08
CA GLU A 106 -31.85 -22.46 -0.37
C GLU A 106 -32.94 -21.54 0.23
N LEU A 107 -34.20 -21.96 0.16
CA LEU A 107 -35.36 -21.17 0.63
C LEU A 107 -35.52 -21.16 2.16
N ALA A 108 -34.89 -22.08 2.87
CA ALA A 108 -34.89 -22.15 4.33
C ALA A 108 -33.57 -21.64 4.95
N LEU A 109 -32.54 -21.37 4.14
CA LEU A 109 -31.22 -20.97 4.66
C LEU A 109 -31.24 -19.66 5.46
N VAL A 110 -31.96 -18.65 5.00
CA VAL A 110 -32.05 -17.36 5.70
C VAL A 110 -32.58 -17.54 7.13
N PRO A 111 -33.72 -18.23 7.37
CA PRO A 111 -34.14 -18.55 8.74
C PRO A 111 -33.13 -19.42 9.49
N MET A 112 -32.56 -20.46 8.88
CA MET A 112 -31.60 -21.33 9.56
C MET A 112 -30.37 -20.56 10.07
N LEU A 113 -29.89 -19.60 9.28
CA LEU A 113 -28.75 -18.75 9.63
C LEU A 113 -29.09 -17.81 10.80
N GLU A 114 -30.27 -17.18 10.80
CA GLU A 114 -30.70 -16.33 11.92
C GLU A 114 -30.90 -17.17 13.19
N LEU A 115 -31.58 -18.32 13.07
CA LEU A 115 -31.79 -19.26 14.18
C LEU A 115 -30.48 -19.76 14.78
N THR A 116 -29.46 -20.01 13.96
CA THR A 116 -28.12 -20.39 14.44
C THR A 116 -27.51 -19.27 15.29
N THR A 117 -27.68 -18.00 14.89
CA THR A 117 -27.16 -16.87 15.67
C THR A 117 -27.92 -16.61 16.97
N THR A 118 -29.24 -16.81 16.98
CA THR A 118 -30.05 -16.61 18.19
C THR A 118 -29.85 -17.76 19.18
N LEU A 119 -29.66 -18.99 18.69
CA LEU A 119 -29.20 -20.10 19.51
C LEU A 119 -27.83 -19.80 20.14
N ALA A 120 -26.90 -19.25 19.36
CA ALA A 120 -25.59 -18.84 19.87
C ALA A 120 -25.69 -17.74 20.94
N ARG A 121 -26.66 -16.84 20.82
CA ARG A 121 -26.95 -15.79 21.81
C ARG A 121 -27.48 -16.36 23.13
N ASP A 122 -28.39 -17.33 23.06
CA ASP A 122 -28.97 -18.01 24.22
C ASP A 122 -27.92 -18.85 24.97
N LEU A 123 -27.18 -19.69 24.24
CA LEU A 123 -26.26 -20.65 24.82
C LEU A 123 -24.91 -20.04 25.23
N GLN A 124 -24.48 -18.94 24.59
CA GLN A 124 -23.19 -18.29 24.84
C GLN A 124 -22.02 -19.29 24.81
N ASP A 125 -21.26 -19.43 25.90
CA ASP A 125 -20.09 -20.31 25.97
C ASP A 125 -20.45 -21.81 25.80
N GLU A 126 -21.70 -22.20 26.07
CA GLU A 126 -22.19 -23.57 25.84
C GLU A 126 -22.23 -23.96 24.35
N VAL A 127 -22.09 -23.00 23.42
CA VAL A 127 -21.99 -23.26 21.97
C VAL A 127 -20.58 -23.63 21.52
N LEU A 128 -19.54 -23.36 22.32
CA LEU A 128 -18.16 -23.60 21.91
C LEU A 128 -17.89 -25.01 21.37
N PRO A 129 -18.47 -26.11 21.92
CA PRO A 129 -18.30 -27.44 21.34
C PRO A 129 -18.82 -27.61 19.90
N TYR A 130 -19.78 -26.78 19.48
CA TYR A 130 -20.41 -26.83 18.15
C TYR A 130 -19.91 -25.73 17.23
N TYR A 131 -19.17 -24.75 17.75
CA TYR A 131 -18.74 -23.55 17.03
C TYR A 131 -18.05 -23.86 15.70
N GLU A 132 -17.07 -24.76 15.70
CA GLU A 132 -16.34 -25.13 14.48
C GLU A 132 -17.27 -25.75 13.43
N ARG A 133 -18.18 -26.64 13.86
CA ARG A 133 -19.16 -27.28 12.98
C ARG A 133 -20.07 -26.24 12.32
N PHE A 134 -20.57 -25.27 13.10
CA PHE A 134 -21.38 -24.18 12.57
C PHE A 134 -20.61 -23.33 11.56
N VAL A 135 -19.39 -22.91 11.89
CA VAL A 135 -18.57 -22.11 10.96
C VAL A 135 -18.31 -22.87 9.66
N CYS A 136 -17.92 -24.15 9.74
CA CYS A 136 -17.71 -25.01 8.58
C CYS A 136 -18.96 -25.19 7.70
N LYS A 137 -20.16 -25.18 8.29
CA LYS A 137 -21.43 -25.21 7.54
C LYS A 137 -21.81 -23.86 6.94
N ILE A 138 -21.47 -22.76 7.59
CA ILE A 138 -21.81 -21.40 7.13
C ILE A 138 -20.87 -20.92 6.02
N MET A 139 -19.57 -21.23 6.09
CA MET A 139 -18.56 -20.73 5.14
C MET A 139 -18.88 -21.03 3.65
N PRO A 140 -19.33 -22.24 3.26
CA PRO A 140 -19.71 -22.51 1.88
C PRO A 140 -20.89 -21.64 1.38
N LEU A 141 -21.81 -21.26 2.27
CA LEU A 141 -23.00 -20.48 1.93
C LEU A 141 -22.65 -19.04 1.52
N ILE A 142 -21.53 -18.49 2.00
CA ILE A 142 -21.00 -17.18 1.60
C ILE A 142 -20.59 -17.15 0.11
N LYS A 143 -20.40 -18.32 -0.50
CA LYS A 143 -20.07 -18.48 -1.93
C LYS A 143 -21.31 -18.69 -2.81
N SER A 144 -22.52 -18.54 -2.26
CA SER A 144 -23.78 -18.71 -2.99
C SER A 144 -23.96 -17.67 -4.11
N SER A 145 -24.73 -18.06 -5.13
CA SER A 145 -25.18 -17.17 -6.22
C SER A 145 -26.28 -16.21 -5.78
N SER A 146 -26.90 -16.42 -4.62
CA SER A 146 -27.94 -15.54 -4.08
C SER A 146 -27.33 -14.48 -3.13
N PRO A 147 -27.44 -13.18 -3.43
CA PRO A 147 -26.95 -12.11 -2.55
C PRO A 147 -27.57 -12.17 -1.14
N GLU A 148 -28.82 -12.63 -1.04
CA GLU A 148 -29.55 -12.70 0.23
C GLU A 148 -28.97 -13.79 1.14
N ILE A 149 -28.60 -14.94 0.56
CA ILE A 149 -27.91 -16.01 1.30
C ILE A 149 -26.50 -15.55 1.68
N VAL A 150 -25.78 -14.87 0.78
CA VAL A 150 -24.44 -14.35 1.07
C VAL A 150 -24.48 -13.33 2.22
N GLU A 151 -25.45 -12.41 2.21
CA GLU A 151 -25.66 -11.46 3.29
C GLU A 151 -26.01 -12.16 4.60
N ALA A 152 -26.99 -13.07 4.59
CA ALA A 152 -27.42 -13.81 5.77
C ALA A 152 -26.28 -14.64 6.36
N ALA A 153 -25.48 -15.32 5.52
CA ALA A 153 -24.38 -16.16 5.96
C ALA A 153 -23.22 -15.34 6.52
N SER A 154 -22.90 -14.22 5.86
CA SER A 154 -21.86 -13.31 6.35
C SER A 154 -22.26 -12.65 7.67
N ASN A 155 -23.52 -12.22 7.81
CA ASN A 155 -24.07 -11.72 9.06
C ASN A 155 -24.07 -12.79 10.15
N ALA A 156 -24.46 -14.03 9.82
CA ALA A 156 -24.49 -15.12 10.76
C ALA A 156 -23.11 -15.41 11.35
N LEU A 157 -22.09 -15.44 10.48
CA LEU A 157 -20.70 -15.61 10.90
C LEU A 157 -20.25 -14.49 11.85
N ALA A 158 -20.54 -13.23 11.51
CA ALA A 158 -20.16 -12.09 12.33
C ALA A 158 -20.91 -12.02 13.67
N TYR A 159 -22.18 -12.44 13.73
CA TYR A 159 -22.94 -12.54 14.98
C TYR A 159 -22.47 -13.71 15.85
N LEU A 160 -22.15 -14.86 15.26
CA LEU A 160 -21.56 -15.99 15.98
C LEU A 160 -20.26 -15.56 16.67
N PHE A 161 -19.38 -14.86 15.95
CA PHE A 161 -18.18 -14.25 16.51
C PHE A 161 -18.49 -13.22 17.61
N LYS A 162 -19.56 -12.44 17.46
CA LYS A 162 -19.94 -11.40 18.44
C LYS A 162 -20.33 -12.03 19.77
N TYR A 163 -21.18 -13.05 19.74
CA TYR A 163 -21.68 -13.70 20.95
C TYR A 163 -20.57 -14.50 21.66
N LEU A 164 -19.66 -15.12 20.91
CA LEU A 164 -18.53 -15.87 21.44
C LEU A 164 -17.28 -15.01 21.69
N ALA A 165 -17.37 -13.68 21.53
CA ALA A 165 -16.19 -12.81 21.53
C ALA A 165 -15.35 -12.89 22.81
N LYS A 166 -15.96 -13.15 23.97
CA LYS A 166 -15.22 -13.29 25.25
C LYS A 166 -14.28 -14.49 25.21
N SER A 167 -14.78 -15.63 24.73
CA SER A 167 -14.05 -16.89 24.66
C SER A 167 -13.06 -16.92 23.50
N LEU A 168 -13.43 -16.39 22.34
CA LEU A 168 -12.56 -16.37 21.16
C LEU A 168 -11.35 -15.43 21.32
N VAL A 169 -11.48 -14.32 22.07
CA VAL A 169 -10.38 -13.35 22.25
C VAL A 169 -9.24 -13.91 23.11
N VAL A 170 -9.46 -15.00 23.86
CA VAL A 170 -8.39 -15.69 24.60
C VAL A 170 -7.33 -16.23 23.64
N ASP A 171 -7.76 -16.82 22.53
CA ASP A 171 -6.89 -17.23 21.43
C ASP A 171 -7.64 -17.18 20.09
N LEU A 172 -7.30 -16.19 19.25
CA LEU A 172 -7.93 -16.02 17.93
C LEU A 172 -7.28 -16.84 16.82
N ARG A 173 -6.13 -17.49 17.05
CA ARG A 173 -5.40 -18.22 16.00
C ARG A 173 -6.22 -19.38 15.41
N PRO A 174 -6.92 -20.22 16.22
CA PRO A 174 -7.78 -21.27 15.66
C PRO A 174 -8.90 -20.72 14.79
N THR A 175 -9.55 -19.64 15.23
CA THR A 175 -10.59 -18.96 14.45
C THR A 175 -10.04 -18.38 13.15
N PHE A 176 -8.84 -17.79 13.18
CA PHE A 176 -8.19 -17.33 11.95
C PHE A 176 -7.91 -18.48 10.98
N ASN A 177 -7.39 -19.61 11.46
CA ASN A 177 -7.16 -20.80 10.63
C ASN A 177 -8.44 -21.29 9.95
N LEU A 178 -9.56 -21.25 10.67
CA LEU A 178 -10.85 -21.65 10.13
C LEU A 178 -11.34 -20.69 9.01
N ILE A 179 -11.06 -19.39 9.14
CA ILE A 179 -11.54 -18.35 8.20
C ILE A 179 -10.53 -17.99 7.10
N SER A 180 -9.26 -18.37 7.24
CA SER A 180 -8.22 -18.09 6.25
C SER A 180 -8.57 -18.51 4.82
N PRO A 181 -9.32 -19.61 4.55
CA PRO A 181 -9.77 -19.95 3.21
C PRO A 181 -10.65 -18.85 2.57
N LEU A 182 -11.49 -18.17 3.35
CA LEU A 182 -12.32 -17.05 2.88
C LEU A 182 -11.52 -15.76 2.69
N LEU A 183 -10.43 -15.59 3.43
CA LEU A 183 -9.49 -14.46 3.26
C LEU A 183 -8.60 -14.62 2.04
N GLY A 184 -8.58 -15.78 1.38
CA GLY A 184 -7.84 -15.97 0.14
C GLY A 184 -6.72 -17.01 0.23
N ALA A 185 -6.61 -17.75 1.34
CA ALA A 185 -5.79 -18.97 1.39
C ALA A 185 -6.35 -20.07 0.46
N GLU A 186 -7.57 -19.89 -0.04
CA GLU A 186 -8.08 -20.54 -1.24
C GLU A 186 -8.48 -19.46 -2.26
N ARG A 187 -8.66 -19.85 -3.52
CA ARG A 187 -9.14 -18.90 -4.54
C ARG A 187 -10.55 -18.38 -4.19
N GLN A 188 -10.64 -17.09 -3.86
CA GLN A 188 -11.90 -16.42 -3.54
C GLN A 188 -12.18 -15.19 -4.40
N GLN A 189 -13.46 -14.79 -4.47
CA GLN A 189 -13.87 -13.49 -4.99
C GLN A 189 -13.53 -12.36 -4.01
N ALA A 190 -13.37 -11.14 -4.53
CA ALA A 190 -13.00 -9.98 -3.71
C ALA A 190 -14.06 -9.65 -2.62
N GLY A 191 -15.35 -9.80 -2.93
CA GLY A 191 -16.43 -9.58 -1.96
C GLY A 191 -16.35 -10.53 -0.76
N VAL A 192 -16.04 -11.80 -0.99
CA VAL A 192 -15.88 -12.81 0.06
C VAL A 192 -14.72 -12.45 1.00
N ARG A 193 -13.57 -12.04 0.45
CA ARG A 193 -12.43 -11.57 1.27
C ARG A 193 -12.82 -10.38 2.15
N ARG A 194 -13.59 -9.44 1.60
CA ARG A 194 -14.08 -8.28 2.35
C ARG A 194 -15.01 -8.69 3.49
N PHE A 195 -15.96 -9.59 3.26
CA PHE A 195 -16.87 -10.06 4.30
C PHE A 195 -16.14 -10.80 5.42
N ALA A 196 -15.20 -11.68 5.07
CA ALA A 196 -14.36 -12.36 6.05
C ALA A 196 -13.55 -11.35 6.89
N ALA A 197 -12.91 -10.38 6.23
CA ALA A 197 -12.18 -9.30 6.89
C ALA A 197 -13.05 -8.48 7.86
N GLU A 198 -14.24 -8.05 7.41
CA GLU A 198 -15.18 -7.29 8.22
C GLU A 198 -15.65 -8.08 9.45
N SER A 199 -15.98 -9.37 9.27
CA SER A 199 -16.48 -10.24 10.33
C SER A 199 -15.47 -10.46 11.47
N LEU A 200 -14.17 -10.55 11.17
CA LEU A 200 -13.13 -10.76 12.18
C LEU A 200 -12.60 -9.47 12.80
N SER A 201 -12.72 -8.33 12.09
CA SER A 201 -12.05 -7.08 12.46
C SER A 201 -12.32 -6.62 13.90
N PHE A 202 -13.56 -6.77 14.38
CA PHE A 202 -13.93 -6.33 15.72
C PHE A 202 -13.36 -7.23 16.84
N LEU A 203 -13.11 -8.52 16.55
CA LEU A 203 -12.45 -9.44 17.47
C LEU A 203 -10.97 -9.09 17.61
N ILE A 204 -10.29 -8.89 16.49
CA ILE A 204 -8.86 -8.54 16.46
C ILE A 204 -8.62 -7.20 17.17
N ARG A 205 -9.54 -6.23 17.01
CA ARG A 205 -9.50 -4.96 17.76
C ARG A 205 -9.59 -5.13 19.28
N LYS A 206 -9.97 -6.29 19.82
CA LYS A 206 -9.97 -6.56 21.27
C LYS A 206 -8.62 -7.05 21.80
N LEU A 207 -7.75 -7.61 20.95
CA LEU A 207 -6.41 -8.08 21.33
C LEU A 207 -5.49 -6.94 21.78
N ARG A 208 -4.58 -7.21 22.73
CA ARG A 208 -3.63 -6.24 23.30
C ARG A 208 -2.27 -6.86 23.54
N GLY A 209 -1.22 -6.03 23.49
CA GLY A 209 0.14 -6.42 23.87
C GLY A 209 0.59 -7.70 23.18
N ASP A 210 1.11 -8.63 23.98
CA ASP A 210 1.61 -9.93 23.54
C ASP A 210 0.56 -10.78 22.78
N ALA A 211 -0.71 -10.73 23.20
CA ALA A 211 -1.78 -11.46 22.49
C ALA A 211 -2.01 -10.94 21.07
N LEU A 212 -1.88 -9.62 20.86
CA LEU A 212 -1.93 -9.03 19.53
C LEU A 212 -0.69 -9.43 18.73
N GLN A 213 0.50 -9.36 19.32
CA GLN A 213 1.74 -9.70 18.63
C GLN A 213 1.75 -11.15 18.15
N LYS A 214 1.40 -12.11 19.04
CA LYS A 214 1.30 -13.54 18.71
C LYS A 214 0.27 -13.82 17.62
N PHE A 215 -0.83 -13.07 17.59
CA PHE A 215 -1.82 -13.19 16.52
C PHE A 215 -1.26 -12.68 15.19
N VAL A 216 -0.62 -11.51 15.17
CA VAL A 216 -0.02 -10.96 13.94
C VAL A 216 1.08 -11.87 13.42
N GLU A 217 1.97 -12.36 14.29
CA GLU A 217 2.99 -13.35 13.96
C GLU A 217 2.40 -14.60 13.30
N HIS A 218 1.34 -15.17 13.89
CA HIS A 218 0.64 -16.32 13.33
C HIS A 218 0.06 -16.04 11.93
N VAL A 219 -0.54 -14.86 11.71
CA VAL A 219 -1.09 -14.45 10.42
C VAL A 219 0.01 -14.29 9.37
N ILE A 220 1.15 -13.69 9.75
CA ILE A 220 2.30 -13.52 8.85
C ILE A 220 2.94 -14.88 8.51
N HIS A 221 3.08 -15.78 9.49
CA HIS A 221 3.56 -17.14 9.23
C HIS A 221 2.68 -17.88 8.22
N SER A 222 1.35 -17.83 8.41
CA SER A 222 0.41 -18.43 7.46
C SER A 222 0.51 -17.81 6.05
N LEU A 223 0.81 -16.50 5.95
CA LEU A 223 1.04 -15.83 4.67
C LEU A 223 2.30 -16.36 3.97
N LEU A 224 3.39 -16.51 4.71
CA LEU A 224 4.68 -16.97 4.17
C LEU A 224 4.65 -18.46 3.77
N GLU A 225 3.83 -19.27 4.45
CA GLU A 225 3.61 -20.68 4.08
C GLU A 225 2.62 -20.85 2.91
N CYS A 226 1.97 -19.78 2.45
CA CYS A 226 0.96 -19.85 1.41
C CYS A 226 1.59 -20.15 0.03
N PRO A 227 1.03 -21.11 -0.74
CA PRO A 227 1.49 -21.39 -2.10
C PRO A 227 1.49 -20.14 -3.00
N SER A 228 2.52 -20.01 -3.86
CA SER A 228 2.74 -18.79 -4.66
C SER A 228 1.59 -18.44 -5.62
N ASP A 229 0.78 -19.41 -6.05
CA ASP A 229 -0.39 -19.20 -6.91
C ASP A 229 -1.57 -18.52 -6.18
N GLN A 230 -1.67 -18.72 -4.86
CA GLN A 230 -2.74 -18.20 -4.01
C GLN A 230 -2.30 -16.95 -3.22
N LEU A 231 -1.00 -16.81 -3.00
CA LEU A 231 -0.37 -15.74 -2.24
C LEU A 231 -0.87 -14.33 -2.58
N PRO A 232 -1.03 -13.91 -3.86
CA PRO A 232 -1.54 -12.56 -4.16
C PRO A 232 -2.97 -12.33 -3.63
N GLY A 233 -3.82 -13.36 -3.73
CA GLY A 233 -5.19 -13.33 -3.24
C GLY A 233 -5.23 -13.29 -1.71
N PHE A 234 -4.43 -14.13 -1.06
CA PHE A 234 -4.35 -14.19 0.39
C PHE A 234 -3.76 -12.91 1.00
N ARG A 235 -2.66 -12.40 0.44
CA ARG A 235 -2.06 -11.12 0.82
C ARG A 235 -3.06 -9.97 0.70
N SER A 236 -3.88 -9.95 -0.36
CA SER A 236 -4.95 -8.97 -0.51
C SER A 236 -6.01 -9.08 0.58
N GLY A 237 -6.42 -10.28 0.98
CA GLY A 237 -7.40 -10.45 2.06
C GLY A 237 -6.84 -10.15 3.44
N ILE A 238 -5.58 -10.48 3.72
CA ILE A 238 -4.92 -10.09 4.97
C ILE A 238 -4.75 -8.56 5.03
N ALA A 239 -4.41 -7.91 3.91
CA ALA A 239 -4.37 -6.45 3.84
C ALA A 239 -5.74 -5.83 4.16
N LEU A 240 -6.82 -6.39 3.61
CA LEU A 240 -8.20 -5.99 3.93
C LEU A 240 -8.55 -6.24 5.40
N LEU A 241 -8.15 -7.38 5.97
CA LEU A 241 -8.37 -7.70 7.39
C LEU A 241 -7.77 -6.64 8.31
N PHE A 242 -6.48 -6.31 8.13
CA PHE A 242 -5.83 -5.28 8.94
C PHE A 242 -6.36 -3.87 8.65
N PHE A 243 -6.71 -3.57 7.40
CA PHE A 243 -7.39 -2.32 7.05
C PHE A 243 -8.74 -2.19 7.78
N GLU A 244 -9.57 -3.24 7.79
CA GLU A 244 -10.84 -3.27 8.52
C GLU A 244 -10.62 -3.13 10.03
N CYS A 245 -9.51 -3.63 10.57
CA CYS A 245 -9.14 -3.42 11.97
C CYS A 245 -8.75 -1.95 12.26
N ILE A 246 -8.04 -1.31 11.34
CA ILE A 246 -7.48 0.05 11.47
C ILE A 246 -8.52 1.13 11.21
N ARG A 247 -9.39 0.96 10.21
CA ARG A 247 -10.36 2.00 9.84
C ARG A 247 -11.44 2.17 10.90
N SER A 248 -11.92 3.40 11.04
CA SER A 248 -13.10 3.76 11.81
C SER A 248 -14.23 4.25 10.88
N VAL A 249 -15.30 4.78 11.47
CA VAL A 249 -16.43 5.37 10.74
C VAL A 249 -15.97 6.65 10.03
N LYS A 250 -16.61 6.98 8.89
CA LYS A 250 -16.20 8.11 8.02
C LYS A 250 -14.74 7.96 7.59
N THR A 251 -14.01 9.06 7.39
CA THR A 251 -12.61 9.12 6.97
C THR A 251 -11.61 9.05 8.14
N GLN A 252 -12.03 8.47 9.27
CA GLN A 252 -11.23 8.43 10.50
C GLN A 252 -10.58 7.06 10.71
N LEU A 253 -9.47 7.06 11.46
CA LEU A 253 -8.80 5.84 11.91
C LEU A 253 -9.19 5.51 13.35
N HIS A 254 -9.14 4.23 13.69
CA HIS A 254 -9.47 3.75 15.03
C HIS A 254 -8.31 4.08 15.99
N SER A 255 -8.59 4.31 17.27
CA SER A 255 -7.57 4.52 18.31
C SER A 255 -6.57 3.35 18.47
N ARG A 256 -6.82 2.21 17.81
CA ARG A 256 -5.96 1.01 17.82
C ARG A 256 -5.09 0.90 16.57
N ALA A 257 -5.21 1.82 15.62
CA ALA A 257 -4.45 1.82 14.38
C ALA A 257 -2.94 1.78 14.64
N SER A 258 -2.45 2.61 15.57
CA SER A 258 -1.03 2.65 15.90
C SER A 258 -0.49 1.32 16.42
N GLY A 259 -1.22 0.67 17.35
CA GLY A 259 -0.81 -0.62 17.89
C GLY A 259 -0.79 -1.72 16.83
N MET A 260 -1.76 -1.71 15.90
CA MET A 260 -1.82 -2.65 14.78
C MET A 260 -0.65 -2.46 13.81
N LEU A 261 -0.36 -1.20 13.45
CA LEU A 261 0.75 -0.88 12.56
C LEU A 261 2.10 -1.22 13.18
N VAL A 262 2.29 -0.95 14.49
CA VAL A 262 3.52 -1.35 15.20
C VAL A 262 3.70 -2.86 15.22
N ALA A 263 2.63 -3.64 15.46
CA ALA A 263 2.71 -5.10 15.45
C ALA A 263 3.09 -5.66 14.05
N LEU A 264 2.55 -5.05 12.99
CA LEU A 264 2.91 -5.38 11.61
C LEU A 264 4.37 -5.02 11.27
N LEU A 265 4.83 -3.85 11.71
CA LEU A 265 6.22 -3.42 11.53
C LEU A 265 7.19 -4.33 12.28
N HIS A 266 6.82 -4.80 13.47
CA HIS A 266 7.62 -5.76 14.22
C HIS A 266 7.85 -7.06 13.44
N GLU A 267 6.82 -7.61 12.81
CA GLU A 267 7.00 -8.80 11.95
C GLU A 267 7.81 -8.48 10.69
N LEU A 268 7.59 -7.33 10.05
CA LEU A 268 8.42 -6.87 8.93
C LEU A 268 9.90 -6.77 9.30
N TYR A 269 10.23 -6.41 10.54
CA TYR A 269 11.62 -6.28 10.99
C TYR A 269 12.29 -7.61 11.26
N LYS A 270 11.54 -8.73 11.38
CA LYS A 270 12.11 -10.08 11.50
C LYS A 270 12.59 -10.61 10.15
N GLU A 271 11.90 -10.22 9.08
CA GLU A 271 12.16 -10.71 7.73
C GLU A 271 13.55 -10.37 7.21
N GLU A 272 14.17 -11.36 6.58
CA GLU A 272 15.36 -11.20 5.76
C GLU A 272 14.91 -11.21 4.30
N TYR A 273 15.32 -10.22 3.53
CA TYR A 273 15.09 -10.23 2.09
C TYR A 273 16.41 -10.34 1.37
N SER A 274 16.51 -11.37 0.52
CA SER A 274 17.65 -11.60 -0.35
C SER A 274 17.86 -10.39 -1.26
N THR A 275 19.07 -9.82 -1.24
CA THR A 275 19.68 -8.96 -2.26
C THR A 275 18.72 -8.50 -3.37
N GLY A 276 18.06 -7.35 -3.19
CA GLY A 276 17.09 -6.88 -4.18
C GLY A 276 16.09 -5.85 -3.68
N ARG A 277 15.09 -5.55 -4.53
CA ARG A 277 14.05 -4.55 -4.28
C ARG A 277 13.13 -4.98 -3.13
N LEU A 278 12.70 -4.03 -2.29
CA LEU A 278 11.78 -4.30 -1.16
C LEU A 278 10.48 -4.99 -1.59
N GLU A 279 10.02 -4.74 -2.82
CA GLU A 279 8.80 -5.31 -3.38
C GLU A 279 8.88 -6.83 -3.61
N SER A 280 10.05 -7.44 -3.47
CA SER A 280 10.22 -8.90 -3.44
C SER A 280 9.80 -9.55 -2.12
N ASN A 281 9.72 -8.78 -1.03
CA ASN A 281 9.31 -9.28 0.27
C ASN A 281 7.80 -9.17 0.46
N ASP A 282 7.12 -10.29 0.71
CA ASP A 282 5.67 -10.32 0.82
C ASP A 282 5.11 -9.59 2.05
N VAL A 283 5.86 -9.59 3.16
CA VAL A 283 5.48 -8.84 4.37
C VAL A 283 5.58 -7.34 4.11
N TYR A 284 6.63 -6.87 3.41
CA TYR A 284 6.74 -5.48 2.99
C TYR A 284 5.57 -5.08 2.09
N VAL A 285 5.25 -5.91 1.08
CA VAL A 285 4.13 -5.63 0.17
C VAL A 285 2.79 -5.65 0.91
N LEU A 286 2.62 -6.52 1.91
CA LEU A 286 1.46 -6.54 2.79
C LEU A 286 1.34 -5.20 3.56
N VAL A 287 2.38 -4.79 4.29
CA VAL A 287 2.37 -3.56 5.09
C VAL A 287 2.13 -2.34 4.21
N ALA A 288 2.79 -2.27 3.05
CA ALA A 288 2.56 -1.25 2.04
C ALA A 288 1.10 -1.24 1.56
N SER A 289 0.49 -2.41 1.36
CA SER A 289 -0.92 -2.53 0.94
C SER A 289 -1.88 -2.06 2.02
N VAL A 290 -1.62 -2.39 3.29
CA VAL A 290 -2.40 -1.91 4.43
C VAL A 290 -2.33 -0.38 4.51
N LEU A 291 -1.13 0.20 4.41
CA LEU A 291 -0.95 1.66 4.42
C LEU A 291 -1.67 2.34 3.24
N LYS A 292 -1.59 1.78 2.02
CA LYS A 292 -2.32 2.29 0.85
C LYS A 292 -3.83 2.34 1.11
N LEU A 293 -4.41 1.24 1.60
CA LEU A 293 -5.85 1.18 1.92
C LEU A 293 -6.22 2.22 2.99
N CYS A 294 -5.40 2.33 4.05
CA CYS A 294 -5.63 3.31 5.11
C CYS A 294 -5.56 4.76 4.61
N LEU A 295 -4.59 5.10 3.75
CA LEU A 295 -4.42 6.46 3.21
C LEU A 295 -5.46 6.83 2.14
N HIS A 296 -6.02 5.84 1.42
CA HIS A 296 -7.19 6.07 0.58
C HIS A 296 -8.44 6.38 1.38
N HIS A 297 -8.57 5.81 2.58
CA HIS A 297 -9.71 6.00 3.48
C HIS A 297 -9.59 7.25 4.35
N ALA A 298 -8.39 7.52 4.88
CA ALA A 298 -8.14 8.58 5.84
C ALA A 298 -8.13 9.98 5.20
N ASP A 299 -8.64 10.97 5.93
CA ASP A 299 -8.37 12.38 5.64
C ASP A 299 -7.00 12.82 6.20
N ARG A 300 -6.57 14.05 5.85
CA ARG A 300 -5.26 14.60 6.25
C ARG A 300 -5.04 14.61 7.77
N GLY A 301 -6.10 14.85 8.55
CA GLY A 301 -6.00 14.87 10.01
C GLY A 301 -5.87 13.45 10.58
N ALA A 302 -6.70 12.52 10.09
CA ALA A 302 -6.67 11.13 10.53
C ALA A 302 -5.37 10.41 10.13
N SER A 303 -4.77 10.76 8.99
CA SER A 303 -3.50 10.16 8.56
C SER A 303 -2.31 10.50 9.45
N GLU A 304 -2.39 11.56 10.26
CA GLU A 304 -1.33 11.95 11.21
C GLU A 304 -0.99 10.83 12.20
N GLN A 305 -1.99 10.01 12.57
CA GLN A 305 -1.76 8.85 13.43
C GLN A 305 -0.85 7.80 12.77
N LEU A 306 -0.90 7.65 11.44
CA LEU A 306 -0.01 6.74 10.71
C LEU A 306 1.39 7.35 10.58
N TRP A 307 1.47 8.63 10.24
CA TRP A 307 2.73 9.36 10.12
C TRP A 307 3.51 9.35 11.43
N SER A 308 2.88 9.67 12.55
CA SER A 308 3.53 9.63 13.87
C SER A 308 4.14 8.27 14.18
N VAL A 309 3.46 7.16 13.85
CA VAL A 309 4.03 5.81 14.02
C VAL A 309 5.23 5.59 13.12
N LEU A 310 5.12 5.86 11.82
CA LEU A 310 6.21 5.65 10.87
C LEU A 310 7.43 6.51 11.20
N LEU A 311 7.25 7.77 11.57
CA LEU A 311 8.32 8.69 11.91
C LEU A 311 8.99 8.33 13.24
N ASN A 312 8.20 7.92 14.25
CA ASN A 312 8.77 7.45 15.52
C ASN A 312 9.61 6.18 15.34
N GLN A 313 9.13 5.23 14.52
CA GLN A 313 9.89 4.02 14.20
C GLN A 313 11.14 4.34 13.38
N TYR A 314 11.05 5.26 12.42
CA TYR A 314 12.19 5.73 11.64
C TYR A 314 13.26 6.40 12.51
N ASP A 315 12.85 7.25 13.46
CA ASP A 315 13.76 7.91 14.39
C ASP A 315 14.41 6.91 15.36
N ALA A 316 13.68 5.86 15.77
CA ALA A 316 14.22 4.78 16.59
C ALA A 316 15.29 3.98 15.82
N GLN A 317 15.01 3.58 14.58
CA GLN A 317 15.99 2.88 13.74
C GLN A 317 17.20 3.76 13.40
N THR A 318 16.97 5.06 13.15
CA THR A 318 18.06 6.02 12.93
C THR A 318 18.99 6.11 14.13
N ARG A 319 18.45 6.19 15.36
CA ARG A 319 19.25 6.21 16.59
C ARG A 319 20.04 4.92 16.77
N ALA A 320 19.38 3.78 16.64
CA ALA A 320 20.03 2.47 16.75
C ALA A 320 21.20 2.30 15.77
N ILE A 321 21.09 2.80 14.54
CA ILE A 321 22.18 2.74 13.55
C ILE A 321 23.35 3.67 13.90
N ILE A 322 23.06 4.86 14.47
CA ILE A 322 24.09 5.83 14.87
C ILE A 322 24.81 5.37 16.14
N GLU A 323 24.08 4.79 17.08
CA GLU A 323 24.58 4.29 18.38
C GLU A 323 25.23 2.90 18.25
N ASP A 324 25.25 2.32 17.04
CA ASP A 324 25.80 0.99 16.74
C ASP A 324 25.11 -0.14 17.54
N GLU A 325 23.81 0.03 17.81
CA GLU A 325 22.93 -0.92 18.49
C GLU A 325 21.97 -1.63 17.52
N ALA A 326 21.85 -1.14 16.28
CA ALA A 326 21.02 -1.77 15.28
C ALA A 326 21.62 -3.12 14.86
N PRO A 327 20.85 -4.23 14.93
CA PRO A 327 21.35 -5.53 14.49
C PRO A 327 21.41 -5.63 12.95
N ARG A 328 20.58 -4.84 12.25
CA ARG A 328 20.30 -4.97 10.81
C ARG A 328 19.89 -3.62 10.20
N ALA A 329 20.23 -3.38 8.94
CA ALA A 329 19.85 -2.15 8.21
C ALA A 329 18.50 -2.26 7.47
N GLN A 330 18.00 -3.49 7.28
CA GLN A 330 16.79 -3.82 6.54
C GLN A 330 15.52 -3.14 7.09
N PRO A 331 15.31 -3.06 8.42
CA PRO A 331 14.18 -2.31 8.99
C PRO A 331 14.17 -0.83 8.59
N TYR A 332 15.36 -0.22 8.54
CA TYR A 332 15.51 1.18 8.19
C TYR A 332 15.23 1.42 6.69
N ALA A 333 15.76 0.55 5.81
CA ALA A 333 15.47 0.62 4.38
C ALA A 333 13.97 0.42 4.09
N ALA A 334 13.34 -0.56 4.76
CA ALA A 334 11.90 -0.81 4.65
C ALA A 334 11.07 0.42 5.05
N LEU A 335 11.44 1.10 6.16
CA LEU A 335 10.78 2.33 6.57
C LEU A 335 10.95 3.46 5.55
N GLN A 336 12.11 3.61 4.91
CA GLN A 336 12.29 4.59 3.83
C GLN A 336 11.35 4.32 2.66
N GLY A 337 11.21 3.05 2.25
CA GLY A 337 10.27 2.66 1.19
C GLY A 337 8.81 2.92 1.57
N LEU A 338 8.42 2.62 2.82
CA LEU A 338 7.09 2.94 3.32
C LEU A 338 6.83 4.45 3.37
N LEU A 339 7.83 5.26 3.79
CA LEU A 339 7.72 6.72 3.81
C LEU A 339 7.62 7.30 2.39
N ALA A 340 8.40 6.78 1.43
CA ALA A 340 8.28 7.16 0.03
C ALA A 340 6.87 6.91 -0.49
N LEU A 341 6.32 5.73 -0.19
CA LEU A 341 4.96 5.37 -0.53
C LEU A 341 3.95 6.32 0.12
N THR A 342 4.02 6.54 1.44
CA THR A 342 3.03 7.38 2.13
C THR A 342 3.09 8.84 1.68
N THR A 343 4.26 9.36 1.30
CA THR A 343 4.42 10.73 0.77
C THR A 343 3.70 10.92 -0.57
N ILE A 344 3.77 9.96 -1.49
CA ILE A 344 3.17 10.12 -2.83
C ILE A 344 1.66 9.87 -2.86
N MET A 345 1.11 9.16 -1.86
CA MET A 345 -0.30 8.80 -1.82
C MET A 345 -1.21 10.02 -1.93
N ARG A 346 -2.25 9.89 -2.76
CA ARG A 346 -3.24 10.94 -3.03
C ARG A 346 -2.61 12.30 -3.40
N LYS A 347 -1.51 12.29 -4.14
CA LYS A 347 -0.78 13.51 -4.55
C LYS A 347 -0.38 14.37 -3.33
N GLY A 348 0.18 13.74 -2.29
CA GLY A 348 0.64 14.42 -1.09
C GLY A 348 -0.46 14.97 -0.18
N ALA A 349 -1.74 14.77 -0.50
CA ALA A 349 -2.86 15.34 0.27
C ALA A 349 -2.94 14.84 1.73
N CYS A 350 -2.31 13.70 2.02
CA CYS A 350 -2.25 13.11 3.36
C CYS A 350 -1.04 13.59 4.18
N VAL A 351 -0.18 14.48 3.65
CA VAL A 351 0.96 15.05 4.37
C VAL A 351 0.53 16.34 5.08
N SER A 352 0.76 16.42 6.39
CA SER A 352 0.45 17.59 7.20
C SER A 352 1.56 18.66 7.09
N ASP A 353 2.81 18.28 7.29
CA ASP A 353 3.98 19.16 7.24
C ASP A 353 5.15 18.44 6.55
N TYR A 354 5.75 19.09 5.57
CA TYR A 354 6.88 18.54 4.81
C TYR A 354 8.23 18.84 5.46
N LYS A 355 8.35 19.87 6.32
CA LYS A 355 9.62 20.23 6.97
C LYS A 355 10.20 19.09 7.81
N PRO A 356 9.43 18.39 8.68
CA PRO A 356 9.95 17.28 9.47
C PRO A 356 10.36 16.08 8.61
N LEU A 357 9.74 15.92 7.43
CA LEU A 357 10.09 14.87 6.47
C LEU A 357 11.41 15.19 5.77
N PHE A 358 11.58 16.42 5.29
CA PHE A 358 12.83 16.87 4.68
C PHE A 358 14.02 16.81 5.65
N GLN A 359 13.82 17.19 6.92
CA GLN A 359 14.86 17.08 7.95
C GLN A 359 15.32 15.63 8.15
N ARG A 360 14.38 14.68 8.20
CA ARG A 360 14.69 13.25 8.35
C ARG A 360 15.30 12.65 7.08
N CYS A 361 14.83 13.07 5.91
CA CYS A 361 15.41 12.70 4.62
C CYS A 361 16.85 13.21 4.52
N ARG A 362 17.14 14.44 4.96
CA ARG A 362 18.51 14.97 5.04
C ARG A 362 19.38 14.13 5.96
N LYS A 363 18.92 13.85 7.18
CA LYS A 363 19.63 13.01 8.15
C LYS A 363 19.92 11.61 7.58
N SER A 364 19.08 11.11 6.67
CA SER A 364 19.30 9.81 6.03
C SER A 364 20.58 9.74 5.19
N PHE A 365 21.03 10.85 4.60
CA PHE A 365 22.31 10.92 3.89
C PHE A 365 23.48 10.81 4.87
N GLU A 366 23.38 11.50 6.01
CA GLU A 366 24.38 11.43 7.09
C GLU A 366 24.49 10.01 7.67
N VAL A 367 23.35 9.32 7.85
CA VAL A 367 23.30 7.93 8.32
C VAL A 367 24.01 6.98 7.36
N VAL A 368 23.77 7.09 6.05
CA VAL A 368 24.40 6.20 5.06
C VAL A 368 25.89 6.51 4.87
N GLN A 369 26.29 7.78 4.98
CA GLN A 369 27.70 8.13 5.02
C GLN A 369 28.38 7.55 6.27
N ALA A 370 27.74 7.65 7.44
CA ALA A 370 28.25 7.05 8.67
C ALA A 370 28.33 5.51 8.57
N LEU A 371 27.41 4.86 7.85
CA LEU A 371 27.44 3.42 7.59
C LEU A 371 28.67 3.01 6.77
N ARG A 372 29.08 3.84 5.81
CA ARG A 372 30.25 3.60 4.94
C ARG A 372 31.59 3.93 5.59
N ALA A 373 31.60 4.75 6.65
CA ALA A 373 32.81 5.42 7.14
C ALA A 373 33.53 4.76 8.34
N GLY A 374 33.06 3.63 8.89
CA GLY A 374 33.52 3.20 10.21
C GLY A 374 33.65 1.70 10.47
N ASP A 375 34.66 1.38 11.28
CA ASP A 375 34.91 0.14 12.02
C ASP A 375 33.81 -0.03 13.09
N ARG A 376 32.70 -0.65 12.69
CA ARG A 376 31.48 -0.86 13.51
C ARG A 376 31.51 -2.23 14.18
N LYS A 377 30.82 -2.39 15.32
CA LYS A 377 30.62 -3.71 15.94
C LYS A 377 29.86 -4.66 15.00
N HIS A 378 28.91 -4.10 14.25
CA HIS A 378 28.15 -4.81 13.22
C HIS A 378 28.40 -4.15 11.87
N ASP A 379 28.95 -4.90 10.91
CA ASP A 379 28.99 -4.46 9.52
C ASP A 379 27.61 -4.62 8.89
N LEU A 380 26.79 -3.58 9.03
CA LEU A 380 25.42 -3.54 8.51
C LEU A 380 25.34 -3.48 6.98
N LEU A 381 26.48 -3.29 6.30
CA LEU A 381 26.57 -3.27 4.84
C LEU A 381 27.22 -4.54 4.27
N ALA A 382 27.60 -5.50 5.13
CA ALA A 382 28.22 -6.76 4.71
C ALA A 382 27.28 -7.64 3.86
N GLU A 383 25.97 -7.51 4.05
CA GLU A 383 25.00 -8.22 3.22
C GLU A 383 24.97 -7.64 1.80
N ASP A 384 25.15 -8.51 0.80
CA ASP A 384 25.17 -8.10 -0.60
C ASP A 384 23.90 -7.29 -0.96
N GLY A 385 24.08 -6.15 -1.63
CA GLY A 385 22.98 -5.34 -2.17
C GLY A 385 22.19 -4.47 -1.18
N ILE A 386 22.35 -4.60 0.15
CA ILE A 386 21.61 -3.74 1.11
C ILE A 386 21.95 -2.26 0.96
N ALA A 387 23.22 -1.96 0.65
CA ALA A 387 23.68 -0.60 0.39
C ALA A 387 22.92 0.04 -0.79
N ASP A 388 22.67 -0.74 -1.85
CA ASP A 388 21.92 -0.29 -3.02
C ASP A 388 20.45 -0.07 -2.69
N VAL A 389 19.84 -0.95 -1.88
CA VAL A 389 18.46 -0.77 -1.40
C VAL A 389 18.33 0.52 -0.59
N LEU A 390 19.24 0.77 0.36
CA LEU A 390 19.23 2.00 1.17
C LEU A 390 19.33 3.26 0.31
N VAL A 391 20.20 3.25 -0.69
CA VAL A 391 20.34 4.38 -1.64
C VAL A 391 19.06 4.53 -2.46
N HIS A 392 18.57 3.43 -3.03
CA HIS A 392 17.38 3.43 -3.88
C HIS A 392 16.13 3.93 -3.14
N GLU A 393 15.86 3.43 -1.94
CA GLU A 393 14.68 3.83 -1.15
C GLU A 393 14.79 5.25 -0.60
N ARG A 394 16.00 5.71 -0.23
CA ARG A 394 16.24 7.12 0.10
C ARG A 394 15.94 8.03 -1.08
N ILE A 395 16.42 7.69 -2.27
CA ILE A 395 16.23 8.49 -3.48
C ILE A 395 14.78 8.46 -3.95
N LYS A 396 14.09 7.32 -3.86
CA LYS A 396 12.64 7.22 -4.04
C LYS A 396 11.89 8.16 -3.09
N TRP A 397 12.25 8.17 -1.81
CA TRP A 397 11.60 9.03 -0.82
C TRP A 397 11.86 10.51 -1.09
N LEU A 398 13.11 10.89 -1.38
CA LEU A 398 13.45 12.25 -1.77
C LEU A 398 12.67 12.68 -3.02
N SER A 399 12.59 11.82 -4.04
CA SER A 399 11.84 12.10 -5.26
C SER A 399 10.35 12.33 -4.96
N ALA A 400 9.75 11.51 -4.08
CA ALA A 400 8.38 11.70 -3.63
C ALA A 400 8.19 13.04 -2.90
N LEU A 401 9.14 13.45 -2.05
CA LEU A 401 9.09 14.74 -1.37
C LEU A 401 9.18 15.91 -2.35
N LEU A 402 10.13 15.89 -3.28
CA LEU A 402 10.32 16.96 -4.26
C LEU A 402 9.10 17.18 -5.16
N VAL A 403 8.43 16.08 -5.55
CA VAL A 403 7.25 16.15 -6.42
C VAL A 403 6.02 16.73 -5.69
N GLN A 404 5.89 16.47 -4.38
CA GLN A 404 4.67 16.80 -3.64
C GLN A 404 4.78 18.04 -2.74
N CYS A 405 5.99 18.53 -2.46
CA CYS A 405 6.20 19.68 -1.58
C CYS A 405 5.86 21.03 -2.23
N ASP A 406 5.63 22.03 -1.39
CA ASP A 406 5.46 23.42 -1.82
C ASP A 406 6.77 24.02 -2.35
N LEU A 407 6.66 25.00 -3.27
CA LEU A 407 7.81 25.65 -3.91
C LEU A 407 8.78 26.28 -2.90
N SER A 408 8.29 26.78 -1.76
CA SER A 408 9.13 27.38 -0.70
C SER A 408 10.10 26.38 -0.06
N GLU A 409 9.62 25.18 0.24
CA GLU A 409 10.44 24.11 0.83
C GLU A 409 11.38 23.50 -0.20
N LEU A 410 10.91 23.38 -1.45
CA LEU A 410 11.72 22.96 -2.57
C LEU A 410 12.96 23.86 -2.76
N MET A 411 12.76 25.18 -2.75
CA MET A 411 13.82 26.15 -2.99
C MET A 411 14.80 26.29 -1.82
N THR A 412 14.42 25.85 -0.62
CA THR A 412 15.27 25.89 0.58
C THR A 412 15.96 24.56 0.81
N VAL A 413 15.24 23.55 1.32
CA VAL A 413 15.82 22.26 1.69
C VAL A 413 15.95 21.34 0.48
N GLY A 414 14.96 21.33 -0.41
CA GLY A 414 14.97 20.47 -1.61
C GLY A 414 16.22 20.68 -2.48
N LYS A 415 16.58 21.94 -2.76
CA LYS A 415 17.80 22.29 -3.51
C LYS A 415 19.08 21.80 -2.83
N THR A 416 19.20 21.98 -1.51
CA THR A 416 20.39 21.49 -0.77
C THR A 416 20.54 19.98 -0.83
N LEU A 417 19.42 19.24 -0.85
CA LEU A 417 19.45 17.79 -1.00
C LEU A 417 19.79 17.38 -2.43
N LEU A 418 19.30 18.10 -3.44
CA LEU A 418 19.73 17.89 -4.83
C LEU A 418 21.23 18.15 -5.00
N ASP A 419 21.77 19.23 -4.44
CA ASP A 419 23.21 19.50 -4.42
C ASP A 419 23.97 18.32 -3.79
N THR A 420 23.46 17.78 -2.67
CA THR A 420 24.05 16.62 -1.99
C THR A 420 24.04 15.36 -2.87
N VAL A 421 22.92 15.05 -3.53
CA VAL A 421 22.81 13.86 -4.41
C VAL A 421 23.79 13.95 -5.58
N PHE A 422 23.80 15.07 -6.29
CA PHE A 422 24.66 15.24 -7.47
C PHE A 422 26.15 15.39 -7.14
N ALA A 423 26.50 15.71 -5.88
CA ALA A 423 27.89 15.80 -5.43
C ALA A 423 28.41 14.49 -4.82
N SER A 424 27.58 13.75 -4.06
CA SER A 424 28.05 12.64 -3.22
C SER A 424 27.65 11.24 -3.70
N GLU A 425 26.62 11.10 -4.53
CA GLU A 425 26.17 9.79 -5.02
C GLU A 425 26.81 9.42 -6.37
N SER A 426 26.68 8.15 -6.75
CA SER A 426 27.14 7.70 -8.07
C SER A 426 26.31 8.36 -9.17
N THR A 427 26.95 8.54 -10.34
CA THR A 427 26.31 9.16 -11.51
C THR A 427 25.04 8.39 -11.91
N GLY A 428 25.07 7.05 -11.86
CA GLY A 428 23.90 6.22 -12.13
C GLY A 428 22.71 6.51 -11.21
N VAL A 429 22.95 6.72 -9.91
CA VAL A 429 21.90 7.07 -8.94
C VAL A 429 21.32 8.46 -9.21
N ALA A 430 22.19 9.45 -9.44
CA ALA A 430 21.75 10.82 -9.74
C ALA A 430 20.94 10.90 -11.04
N LEU A 431 21.38 10.20 -12.10
CA LEU A 431 20.66 10.11 -13.38
C LEU A 431 19.36 9.32 -13.23
N SER A 432 19.32 8.23 -12.46
CA SER A 432 18.09 7.50 -12.18
C SER A 432 17.05 8.38 -11.50
N MET A 433 17.46 9.18 -10.51
CA MET A 433 16.56 10.14 -9.85
C MET A 433 16.04 11.17 -10.85
N ALA A 434 16.92 11.76 -11.65
CA ALA A 434 16.54 12.75 -12.66
C ALA A 434 15.55 12.15 -13.68
N LEU A 435 15.76 10.90 -14.10
CA LEU A 435 14.88 10.18 -15.00
C LEU A 435 13.53 9.87 -14.35
N THR A 436 13.50 9.46 -13.08
CA THR A 436 12.25 9.25 -12.34
C THR A 436 11.44 10.53 -12.24
N LEU A 437 12.08 11.66 -11.90
CA LEU A 437 11.41 12.96 -11.83
C LEU A 437 10.89 13.41 -13.20
N ALA A 438 11.61 13.11 -14.29
CA ALA A 438 11.17 13.39 -15.66
C ALA A 438 9.94 12.55 -16.04
N ARG A 439 9.96 11.24 -15.73
CA ARG A 439 8.83 10.31 -15.97
C ARG A 439 7.58 10.63 -15.18
N LEU A 440 7.73 11.28 -14.03
CA LEU A 440 6.62 11.80 -13.23
C LEU A 440 6.05 13.13 -13.78
N GLU A 441 6.56 13.60 -14.92
CA GLU A 441 6.20 14.88 -15.55
C GLU A 441 6.28 16.06 -14.58
N TRP A 442 7.31 16.08 -13.72
CA TRP A 442 7.44 17.09 -12.69
C TRP A 442 7.61 18.49 -13.32
N PRO A 443 6.71 19.46 -13.07
CA PRO A 443 6.70 20.73 -13.82
C PRO A 443 8.00 21.54 -13.70
N GLN A 444 8.66 21.45 -12.55
CA GLN A 444 9.89 22.19 -12.25
C GLN A 444 11.16 21.48 -12.76
N TRP A 445 11.04 20.32 -13.42
CA TRP A 445 12.18 19.51 -13.84
C TRP A 445 13.17 20.29 -14.71
N SER A 446 12.67 21.01 -15.71
CA SER A 446 13.51 21.81 -16.63
C SER A 446 14.25 22.93 -15.91
N GLN A 447 13.64 23.58 -14.93
CA GLN A 447 14.26 24.70 -14.21
C GLN A 447 15.24 24.23 -13.15
N ILE A 448 14.92 23.14 -12.46
CA ILE A 448 15.64 22.72 -11.26
C ILE A 448 16.62 21.60 -11.56
N VAL A 449 16.20 20.51 -12.21
CA VAL A 449 17.00 19.28 -12.37
C VAL A 449 17.92 19.36 -13.58
N LEU A 450 17.44 19.88 -14.71
CA LEU A 450 18.21 19.97 -15.94
C LEU A 450 19.58 20.65 -15.77
N PRO A 451 19.74 21.77 -15.03
CA PRO A 451 21.06 22.35 -14.78
C PRO A 451 22.03 21.41 -14.05
N TYR A 452 21.55 20.53 -13.17
CA TYR A 452 22.40 19.52 -12.53
C TYR A 452 22.84 18.45 -13.52
N VAL A 453 21.92 17.94 -14.33
CA VAL A 453 22.20 16.92 -15.35
C VAL A 453 23.20 17.43 -16.37
N VAL A 454 23.04 18.67 -16.84
CA VAL A 454 23.96 19.29 -17.79
C VAL A 454 25.36 19.46 -17.19
N ARG A 455 25.46 19.97 -15.95
CA ARG A 455 26.76 20.08 -15.25
C ARG A 455 27.41 18.72 -15.02
N LEU A 456 26.64 17.71 -14.61
CA LEU A 456 27.11 16.34 -14.42
C LEU A 456 27.61 15.75 -15.74
N THR A 457 26.85 15.94 -16.82
CA THR A 457 27.23 15.50 -18.18
C THR A 457 28.53 16.17 -18.59
N ALA A 458 28.66 17.49 -18.43
CA ALA A 458 29.87 18.23 -18.76
C ALA A 458 31.09 17.75 -17.95
N ALA A 459 30.91 17.49 -16.65
CA ALA A 459 31.98 17.11 -15.74
C ALA A 459 32.44 15.66 -15.91
N LYS A 460 31.52 14.72 -16.12
CA LYS A 460 31.80 13.27 -16.15
C LYS A 460 31.73 12.65 -17.55
N TRP A 461 31.62 13.46 -18.60
CA TRP A 461 31.52 12.95 -19.96
C TRP A 461 32.65 11.99 -20.32
N ALA A 462 33.90 12.34 -20.00
CA ALA A 462 35.04 11.53 -20.39
C ALA A 462 34.99 10.11 -19.79
N ASP A 463 34.53 10.01 -18.53
CA ASP A 463 34.61 8.78 -17.73
C ASP A 463 33.35 7.90 -17.87
N GLU A 464 32.18 8.48 -18.07
CA GLU A 464 30.89 7.78 -18.03
C GLU A 464 30.02 7.99 -19.29
N ARG A 465 30.66 8.05 -20.47
CA ARG A 465 30.01 8.33 -21.77
C ARG A 465 28.75 7.51 -22.02
N VAL A 466 28.81 6.19 -21.84
CA VAL A 466 27.72 5.27 -22.18
C VAL A 466 26.48 5.55 -21.33
N SER A 467 26.64 5.68 -20.01
CA SER A 467 25.55 5.95 -19.08
C SER A 467 24.86 7.28 -19.38
N LEU A 468 25.66 8.31 -19.68
CA LEU A 468 25.17 9.64 -20.02
C LEU A 468 24.43 9.65 -21.38
N LEU A 469 24.99 8.99 -22.40
CA LEU A 469 24.35 8.84 -23.71
C LEU A 469 23.01 8.12 -23.61
N LEU A 470 22.95 7.00 -22.89
CA LEU A 470 21.72 6.25 -22.68
C LEU A 470 20.66 7.09 -21.95
N PHE A 471 21.07 7.87 -20.94
CA PHE A 471 20.18 8.78 -20.24
C PHE A 471 19.56 9.82 -21.18
N TRP A 472 20.39 10.53 -21.96
CA TRP A 472 19.91 11.56 -22.88
C TRP A 472 19.04 10.97 -24.00
N ALA A 473 19.45 9.82 -24.56
CA ALA A 473 18.67 9.11 -25.57
C ALA A 473 17.29 8.70 -25.03
N GLU A 474 17.21 8.19 -23.81
CA GLU A 474 15.94 7.82 -23.18
C GLU A 474 15.07 9.06 -22.88
N LEU A 475 15.68 10.16 -22.47
CA LEU A 475 14.98 11.43 -22.22
C LEU A 475 14.30 11.97 -23.48
N PHE A 476 15.02 11.96 -24.62
CA PHE A 476 14.48 12.42 -25.90
C PHE A 476 13.47 11.43 -26.49
N ARG A 477 13.75 10.12 -26.41
CA ARG A 477 12.87 9.07 -26.95
C ARG A 477 11.48 9.08 -26.32
N GLN A 478 11.38 9.39 -25.03
CA GLN A 478 10.10 9.43 -24.32
C GLN A 478 9.42 10.81 -24.36
N ASP A 479 9.95 11.78 -25.11
CA ASP A 479 9.46 13.17 -25.17
C ASP A 479 9.27 13.80 -23.78
N MET A 480 10.16 13.45 -22.85
CA MET A 480 10.12 13.95 -21.47
C MET A 480 10.65 15.38 -21.34
N PHE A 481 11.17 15.94 -22.42
CA PHE A 481 11.77 17.27 -22.48
C PHE A 481 10.83 18.28 -23.13
N LYS A 482 9.90 18.85 -22.34
CA LYS A 482 8.99 19.90 -22.81
C LYS A 482 9.67 21.27 -22.65
N THR A 483 10.10 21.87 -23.77
CA THR A 483 10.77 23.18 -23.81
C THR A 483 9.81 24.38 -23.84
N GLN A 484 8.53 24.13 -24.09
CA GLN A 484 7.52 25.17 -24.24
C GLN A 484 6.61 25.25 -23.01
N GLY A 485 6.84 26.24 -22.13
CA GLY A 485 5.95 26.56 -21.01
C GLY A 485 6.67 27.08 -19.75
N VAL A 486 6.23 28.26 -19.30
CA VAL A 486 6.51 29.00 -18.04
C VAL A 486 7.84 28.68 -17.34
N ALA A 487 8.82 29.57 -17.61
CA ALA A 487 10.20 29.63 -17.12
C ALA A 487 11.18 28.64 -17.77
N VAL A 488 11.83 29.15 -18.83
CA VAL A 488 12.95 28.53 -19.52
C VAL A 488 14.12 28.38 -18.54
N SER A 489 14.66 27.18 -18.42
CA SER A 489 15.87 26.92 -17.64
C SER A 489 17.00 27.86 -18.06
N SER A 490 17.88 28.25 -17.15
CA SER A 490 19.10 29.03 -17.49
C SER A 490 20.01 28.36 -18.53
N VAL A 491 19.74 27.08 -18.81
CA VAL A 491 20.53 26.19 -19.65
C VAL A 491 19.78 25.87 -20.96
N VAL A 492 18.62 26.48 -21.21
CA VAL A 492 17.81 26.27 -22.42
C VAL A 492 17.68 27.58 -23.19
N THR A 493 17.92 27.55 -24.51
CA THR A 493 17.76 28.73 -25.38
C THR A 493 16.27 29.01 -25.66
N GLU A 494 15.97 30.23 -26.15
CA GLU A 494 14.61 30.58 -26.62
C GLU A 494 14.11 29.67 -27.75
N ARG A 495 15.01 28.95 -28.43
CA ARG A 495 14.71 27.96 -29.47
C ARG A 495 14.54 26.54 -28.93
N GLY A 496 14.60 26.35 -27.61
CA GLY A 496 14.46 25.04 -26.97
C GLY A 496 15.71 24.17 -26.94
N GLN A 497 16.91 24.75 -27.12
CA GLN A 497 18.16 23.99 -27.18
C GLN A 497 18.87 23.94 -25.83
N VAL A 498 19.47 22.80 -25.48
CA VAL A 498 20.22 22.63 -24.23
C VAL A 498 21.67 23.09 -24.40
N LEU A 499 22.15 23.95 -23.50
CA LEU A 499 23.50 24.52 -23.51
C LEU A 499 24.42 23.76 -22.56
N PHE A 500 25.46 23.10 -23.07
CA PHE A 500 26.48 22.50 -22.21
C PHE A 500 27.60 23.51 -21.91
N PRO A 501 27.95 23.75 -20.63
CA PRO A 501 29.03 24.66 -20.27
C PRO A 501 30.37 24.09 -20.75
N ASN A 502 31.24 24.97 -21.26
CA ASN A 502 32.61 24.60 -21.61
C ASN A 502 33.37 24.21 -20.33
N ALA A 503 34.04 23.06 -20.35
CA ALA A 503 34.74 22.46 -19.21
C ALA A 503 35.91 23.30 -18.61
N SER A 504 36.11 24.55 -19.03
CA SER A 504 37.22 25.41 -18.63
C SER A 504 36.88 26.57 -17.69
N ALA A 505 35.63 26.74 -17.26
CA ALA A 505 35.26 27.84 -16.35
C ALA A 505 35.45 27.43 -14.87
N LYS A 506 36.71 27.41 -14.42
CA LYS A 506 37.05 27.44 -12.99
C LYS A 506 36.48 28.69 -12.33
N GLU A 507 36.09 28.50 -11.07
CA GLU A 507 35.62 29.46 -10.07
C GLU A 507 36.20 30.88 -10.21
N ALA A 508 35.32 31.87 -10.14
CA ALA A 508 35.70 33.28 -10.07
C ALA A 508 36.10 33.66 -8.63
N MET A 509 37.36 34.07 -8.42
CA MET A 509 37.78 35.05 -7.41
C MET A 509 39.19 35.64 -7.73
N PRO A 510 39.60 36.81 -7.19
CA PRO A 510 39.65 38.05 -7.96
C PRO A 510 41.04 38.57 -8.37
N LYS A 511 41.04 39.32 -9.50
CA LYS A 511 41.93 40.39 -10.00
C LYS A 511 43.39 40.49 -9.51
N GLN A 512 44.33 40.45 -10.48
CA GLN A 512 45.48 41.38 -10.70
C GLN A 512 46.19 40.96 -12.01
N SER A 513 46.16 41.76 -13.09
CA SER A 513 47.04 42.89 -13.47
C SER A 513 48.10 42.51 -14.54
N SER A 514 48.02 43.23 -15.67
CA SER A 514 49.07 43.62 -16.62
C SER A 514 49.85 42.59 -17.46
N ALA A 515 49.55 42.67 -18.76
CA ALA A 515 50.46 43.01 -19.87
C ALA A 515 51.20 41.91 -20.69
N LYS A 516 51.15 42.16 -22.01
CA LYS A 516 52.01 41.74 -23.15
C LYS A 516 51.77 40.37 -23.82
N LYS A 517 51.22 40.44 -25.04
CA LYS A 517 51.52 39.57 -26.19
C LYS A 517 52.99 39.82 -26.64
N PRO A 518 53.73 38.82 -27.20
CA PRO A 518 53.47 38.39 -28.58
C PRO A 518 53.81 36.93 -28.97
N ALA A 519 53.41 36.62 -30.21
CA ALA A 519 53.98 35.71 -31.20
C ALA A 519 53.67 34.20 -31.15
N ASP A 520 53.13 33.74 -32.29
CA ASP A 520 52.94 32.36 -32.74
C ASP A 520 54.25 31.56 -32.77
N VAL A 521 54.24 30.35 -32.20
CA VAL A 521 54.96 29.18 -32.73
C VAL A 521 54.15 27.93 -32.41
N ASN A 522 53.85 27.17 -33.46
CA ASN A 522 53.22 25.85 -33.42
C ASN A 522 53.94 24.87 -32.47
N GLY A 523 53.16 24.07 -31.72
CA GLY A 523 53.67 22.85 -31.11
C GLY A 523 52.89 22.41 -29.87
N HIS A 524 52.09 21.36 -30.04
CA HIS A 524 51.62 20.39 -29.03
C HIS A 524 50.86 20.90 -27.78
N ALA A 525 49.53 20.71 -27.81
CA ALA A 525 48.66 20.46 -26.65
C ALA A 525 47.37 19.82 -27.18
N ASP A 526 47.33 18.50 -27.33
CA ASP A 526 46.79 17.55 -26.34
C ASP A 526 45.54 18.02 -25.56
N ALA A 527 44.49 17.23 -25.80
CA ALA A 527 43.39 16.89 -24.89
C ALA A 527 42.60 18.05 -24.25
N ASN A 528 41.68 18.64 -25.01
CA ASN A 528 40.51 19.31 -24.44
C ASN A 528 39.30 19.11 -25.37
N VAL A 529 38.69 17.93 -25.28
CA VAL A 529 37.48 17.61 -26.04
C VAL A 529 36.28 18.23 -25.32
N SER A 530 35.72 19.28 -25.91
CA SER A 530 34.41 19.82 -25.50
C SER A 530 33.36 18.71 -25.59
N VAL A 531 32.54 18.54 -24.57
CA VAL A 531 31.46 17.52 -24.55
C VAL A 531 30.53 17.65 -25.76
N ALA A 532 30.30 18.88 -26.24
CA ALA A 532 29.57 19.14 -27.48
C ALA A 532 30.34 18.64 -28.72
N ARG A 533 31.67 18.79 -28.75
CA ARG A 533 32.53 18.29 -29.84
C ARG A 533 32.66 16.77 -29.81
N ALA A 534 32.69 16.13 -28.64
CA ALA A 534 32.67 14.68 -28.49
C ALA A 534 31.32 14.06 -28.88
N LEU A 535 30.21 14.71 -28.52
CA LEU A 535 28.86 14.31 -28.95
C LEU A 535 28.72 14.42 -30.47
N VAL A 536 29.26 15.49 -31.05
CA VAL A 536 29.29 15.68 -32.50
C VAL A 536 30.23 14.69 -33.18
N GLU A 537 31.45 14.45 -32.67
CA GLU A 537 32.36 13.42 -33.20
C GLU A 537 31.75 12.02 -33.14
N TRP A 538 31.01 11.70 -32.07
CA TRP A 538 30.38 10.39 -31.91
C TRP A 538 29.11 10.20 -32.74
N LEU A 539 28.24 11.22 -32.84
CA LEU A 539 27.11 11.23 -33.80
C LEU A 539 27.60 11.24 -35.26
N SER A 540 28.89 11.54 -35.48
CA SER A 540 29.54 11.59 -36.78
C SER A 540 30.54 10.44 -37.02
N ASP A 541 30.67 9.49 -36.09
CA ASP A 541 31.57 8.34 -36.25
C ASP A 541 30.82 7.22 -36.98
N PRO A 542 31.22 6.85 -38.21
CA PRO A 542 30.44 5.96 -39.06
C PRO A 542 30.58 4.50 -38.59
N ALA A 543 29.59 4.01 -37.86
CA ALA A 543 29.16 2.63 -38.10
C ALA A 543 28.33 2.66 -39.39
N ASP A 544 28.94 2.21 -40.47
CA ASP A 544 28.49 2.11 -41.86
C ASP A 544 26.98 1.79 -42.04
N TRP A 545 26.13 2.81 -42.27
CA TRP A 545 24.68 2.60 -42.48
C TRP A 545 24.29 2.62 -43.94
N GLN A 546 24.87 1.65 -44.62
CA GLN A 546 25.10 1.63 -46.05
C GLN A 546 26.29 2.56 -46.34
N GLU A 547 27.18 2.14 -47.22
CA GLU A 547 28.16 3.00 -47.89
C GLU A 547 27.49 3.72 -49.09
N ALA A 548 26.52 4.63 -48.94
CA ALA A 548 25.16 4.29 -48.51
C ALA A 548 24.15 4.25 -49.63
N VAL A 549 24.16 5.35 -50.35
CA VAL A 549 23.32 5.57 -51.50
C VAL A 549 24.22 6.24 -52.51
N SER A 550 25.40 5.64 -52.76
CA SER A 550 26.05 5.65 -54.06
C SER A 550 25.77 6.89 -54.91
N GLN A 551 26.79 7.72 -55.12
CA GLN A 551 26.88 8.60 -56.29
C GLN A 551 26.02 9.88 -56.25
N GLY A 552 26.68 11.01 -55.97
CA GLY A 552 26.43 12.27 -56.68
C GLY A 552 25.88 13.46 -55.89
N LEU A 553 26.80 14.27 -55.33
CA LEU A 553 26.89 15.76 -55.37
C LEU A 553 25.59 16.59 -55.21
N ALA A 554 25.45 17.63 -54.37
CA ALA A 554 26.41 18.53 -53.72
C ALA A 554 25.73 19.25 -52.51
N ILE A 555 26.51 19.66 -51.51
CA ILE A 555 26.06 20.53 -50.42
C ILE A 555 26.68 21.93 -50.61
N PRO A 556 25.90 23.01 -50.74
CA PRO A 556 26.41 24.37 -50.66
C PRO A 556 26.55 24.84 -49.20
N SER A 557 27.69 25.46 -48.97
CA SER A 557 28.18 26.34 -47.90
C SER A 557 27.25 26.88 -46.79
N SER A 558 27.82 26.79 -45.58
CA SER A 558 27.90 27.78 -44.49
C SER A 558 26.61 28.45 -44.00
N GLU A 559 26.17 28.06 -42.80
CA GLU A 559 26.15 28.90 -41.59
C GLU A 559 25.54 28.13 -40.40
N ARG A 560 26.13 28.35 -39.21
CA ARG A 560 25.66 28.02 -37.83
C ARG A 560 24.77 26.78 -37.66
N VAL A 561 25.33 25.74 -37.02
CA VAL A 561 24.59 24.52 -36.69
C VAL A 561 23.89 24.65 -35.35
N GLU A 562 22.58 24.75 -35.44
CA GLU A 562 21.57 24.59 -34.40
C GLU A 562 21.02 23.16 -34.48
N PHE A 563 20.90 22.46 -33.35
CA PHE A 563 20.19 21.18 -33.31
C PHE A 563 18.72 21.43 -32.93
N GLY A 564 17.81 21.08 -33.85
CA GLY A 564 16.36 21.09 -33.67
C GLY A 564 15.86 19.70 -33.27
N GLY A 565 14.76 19.69 -32.50
CA GLY A 565 14.23 18.52 -31.79
C GLY A 565 13.55 17.45 -32.64
#